data_AF-A0A1G1T967-F1
#
_entry.id   AF-A0A1G1T967-F1
#
_cell.length_a   1.000
_cell.length_b   1.000
_cell.length_c   1.000
_cell.angle_alpha   90.00
_cell.angle_beta   90.00
_cell.angle_gamma   90.00
#
_symmetry.space_group_name_H-M   'P 1'
#
loop_
_entity.id
_entity.type
_entity.pdbx_description
1 polymer ?
#
loop_
_entity_poly.entity_id
_entity_poly.type
_entity_poly.pdbx_seq_one_letter_code
_entity_poly.pdbx_strand_id
1 'polypeptide(L)'
;MLNKREVWQSNLDSLTDEMTSLPDNQAKAKRQEFLQYRQAIEQKIQVEEARINQEILAEINLYIKQYGKNKGYDFILGATENGNIVYAAEGKDITEDVLNGLNNKYDQEHPNRP
;
A
#
# COMPACT_ATOMS: atom_id res chain seq x y z
N MET A 1 -8.70 0.89 -2.05
CA MET A 1 -8.07 1.48 -0.84
C MET A 1 -7.23 2.74 -1.10
N LEU A 2 -6.94 3.10 -2.36
CA LEU A 2 -6.26 4.37 -2.74
C LEU A 2 -6.98 5.65 -2.28
N ASN A 3 -8.30 5.58 -2.07
CA ASN A 3 -9.16 6.72 -1.79
C ASN A 3 -8.84 7.44 -0.46
N LYS A 4 -8.45 6.76 0.63
CA LYS A 4 -8.28 7.42 1.94
C LYS A 4 -7.07 8.36 2.00
N ARG A 5 -5.93 7.96 1.45
CA ARG A 5 -4.72 8.80 1.39
C ARG A 5 -4.97 10.03 0.53
N GLU A 6 -5.57 9.85 -0.64
CA GLU A 6 -5.90 10.94 -1.56
C GLU A 6 -6.85 11.95 -0.90
N VAL A 7 -7.86 11.47 -0.17
CA VAL A 7 -8.76 12.34 0.60
C VAL A 7 -8.03 13.11 1.70
N TRP A 8 -7.13 12.46 2.46
CA TRP A 8 -6.35 13.15 3.49
C TRP A 8 -5.37 14.17 2.91
N GLN A 9 -4.72 13.84 1.79
CA GLN A 9 -3.82 14.75 1.09
C GLN A 9 -4.58 15.97 0.55
N SER A 10 -5.68 15.75 -0.16
CA SER A 10 -6.52 16.83 -0.70
C SER A 10 -7.05 17.75 0.41
N ASN A 11 -7.43 17.18 1.56
CA ASN A 11 -7.86 17.96 2.72
C ASN A 11 -6.70 18.79 3.31
N LEU A 12 -5.49 18.23 3.43
CA LEU A 12 -4.32 18.98 3.87
C LEU A 12 -3.95 20.11 2.91
N ASP A 13 -4.05 19.88 1.60
CA ASP A 13 -3.75 20.88 0.58
C ASP A 13 -4.74 22.05 0.67
N SER A 14 -6.05 21.75 0.74
CA SER A 14 -7.09 22.76 0.92
C SER A 14 -6.93 23.58 2.20
N LEU A 15 -6.56 22.94 3.32
CA LEU A 15 -6.32 23.63 4.59
C LEU A 15 -5.05 24.46 4.55
N THR A 16 -4.03 24.01 3.81
CA THR A 16 -2.80 24.79 3.59
C THR A 16 -3.13 26.08 2.83
N ASP A 17 -3.92 25.98 1.77
CA ASP A 17 -4.37 27.13 0.98
C ASP A 17 -5.15 28.13 1.83
N GLU A 18 -6.11 27.64 2.63
CA GLU A 18 -6.86 28.47 3.58
C GLU A 18 -5.92 29.19 4.56
N MET A 19 -4.93 28.48 5.11
CA MET A 19 -3.97 29.05 6.05
C MET A 19 -3.07 30.13 5.47
N THR A 20 -2.70 30.04 4.18
CA THR A 20 -1.89 31.07 3.51
C THR A 20 -2.67 32.35 3.22
N SER A 21 -4.00 32.27 3.16
CA SER A 21 -4.88 33.42 2.91
C SER A 21 -5.24 34.24 4.15
N LEU A 22 -4.90 33.75 5.36
CA LEU A 22 -5.34 34.37 6.61
C LEU A 22 -4.52 35.63 6.99
N PRO A 23 -5.18 36.72 7.43
CA PRO A 23 -4.49 37.91 7.95
C PRO A 23 -3.66 37.62 9.21
N ASP A 24 -2.50 38.26 9.34
CA ASP A 24 -1.51 37.99 10.40
C ASP A 24 -2.04 38.12 11.83
N ASN A 25 -3.00 39.01 12.07
CA ASN A 25 -3.59 39.28 13.38
C ASN A 25 -4.46 38.13 13.92
N GLN A 26 -4.97 37.24 13.07
CA GLN A 26 -5.79 36.08 13.45
C GLN A 26 -5.05 34.75 13.31
N ALA A 27 -3.84 34.78 12.77
CA ALA A 27 -3.20 33.59 12.23
C ALA A 27 -2.25 32.85 13.20
N LYS A 28 -1.82 33.42 14.33
CA LYS A 28 -0.85 32.71 15.21
C LYS A 28 -1.40 31.40 15.81
N ALA A 29 -2.54 31.46 16.48
CA ALA A 29 -3.15 30.28 17.11
C ALA A 29 -3.59 29.25 16.05
N LYS A 30 -4.24 29.73 14.97
CA LYS A 30 -4.65 28.89 13.85
C LYS A 30 -3.48 28.22 13.13
N ARG A 31 -2.35 28.93 12.91
CA ARG A 31 -1.13 28.34 12.35
C ARG A 31 -0.56 27.24 13.25
N GLN A 32 -0.54 27.45 14.57
CA GLN A 32 -0.06 26.43 15.51
C GLN A 32 -0.93 25.16 15.50
N GLU A 33 -2.26 25.33 15.54
CA GLU A 33 -3.21 24.23 15.47
C GLU A 33 -3.09 23.47 14.13
N PHE A 34 -3.00 24.20 13.02
CA PHE A 34 -2.79 23.62 11.70
C PHE A 34 -1.52 22.79 11.61
N LEU A 35 -0.39 23.29 12.15
CA LEU A 35 0.86 22.53 12.16
C LEU A 35 0.76 21.22 12.94
N GLN A 36 0.08 21.24 14.10
CA GLN A 36 -0.18 20.03 14.90
C GLN A 36 -1.08 19.04 14.14
N TYR A 37 -2.15 19.56 13.52
CA TYR A 37 -3.06 18.76 12.72
C TYR A 37 -2.34 18.10 11.53
N ARG A 38 -1.54 18.88 10.78
CA ARG A 38 -0.74 18.38 9.66
C ARG A 38 0.18 17.23 10.09
N GLN A 39 0.92 17.42 11.18
CA GLN A 39 1.81 16.38 11.71
C GLN A 39 1.04 15.10 12.10
N ALA A 40 -0.13 15.23 12.71
CA ALA A 40 -0.95 14.08 13.07
C ALA A 40 -1.48 13.33 11.84
N ILE A 41 -1.88 14.04 10.78
CA ILE A 41 -2.33 13.41 9.53
C ILE A 41 -1.16 12.72 8.81
N GLU A 42 0.03 13.33 8.75
CA GLU A 42 1.22 12.71 8.17
C GLU A 42 1.57 11.39 8.87
N GLN A 43 1.54 11.36 10.20
CA GLN A 43 1.74 10.13 10.98
C GLN A 43 0.68 9.08 10.67
N LYS A 44 -0.58 9.49 10.57
CA LYS A 44 -1.70 8.59 10.24
C LYS A 44 -1.56 7.99 8.83
N ILE A 45 -1.11 8.77 7.86
CA ILE A 45 -0.81 8.29 6.50
C ILE A 45 0.25 7.19 6.56
N GLN A 46 1.38 7.43 7.24
CA GLN A 46 2.46 6.44 7.35
C GLN A 46 2.01 5.13 8.00
N VAL A 47 1.23 5.21 9.09
CA VAL A 47 0.68 4.04 9.78
C VAL A 47 -0.28 3.27 8.87
N GLU A 48 -1.16 3.97 8.16
CA GLU A 48 -2.14 3.33 7.28
C GLU A 48 -1.46 2.69 6.05
N GLU A 49 -0.42 3.31 5.50
CA GLU A 49 0.40 2.70 4.44
C GLU A 49 1.09 1.43 4.92
N ALA A 50 1.71 1.46 6.09
CA ALA A 50 2.35 0.28 6.67
C ALA A 50 1.32 -0.85 6.88
N ARG A 51 0.13 -0.52 7.41
CA ARG A 51 -0.96 -1.48 7.60
C ARG A 51 -1.43 -2.09 6.28
N ILE A 52 -1.69 -1.27 5.25
CA ILE A 52 -2.12 -1.76 3.93
C ILE A 52 -1.04 -2.64 3.30
N ASN A 53 0.23 -2.22 3.36
CA ASN A 53 1.33 -3.02 2.82
C ASN A 53 1.43 -4.38 3.52
N GLN A 54 1.28 -4.41 4.86
CA GLN A 54 1.26 -5.66 5.62
C GLN A 54 0.08 -6.57 5.21
N GLU A 55 -1.11 -6.01 4.99
CA GLU A 55 -2.28 -6.77 4.54
C GLU A 55 -2.09 -7.36 3.15
N ILE A 56 -1.57 -6.56 2.20
CA ILE A 56 -1.25 -7.02 0.85
C ILE A 56 -0.21 -8.15 0.90
N LEU A 57 0.87 -7.98 1.66
CA LEU A 57 1.90 -9.01 1.80
C LEU A 57 1.35 -10.29 2.44
N ALA A 58 0.46 -10.16 3.43
CA ALA A 58 -0.19 -11.31 4.05
C ALA A 58 -1.06 -12.07 3.04
N GLU A 59 -1.83 -11.37 2.21
CA GLU A 59 -2.66 -11.97 1.17
C GLU A 59 -1.81 -12.68 0.11
N ILE A 60 -0.75 -12.03 -0.38
CA ILE A 60 0.22 -12.63 -1.31
C ILE A 60 0.82 -13.91 -0.72
N ASN A 61 1.28 -13.86 0.53
CA ASN A 61 1.88 -15.03 1.19
C ASN A 61 0.88 -16.17 1.38
N LEU A 62 -0.38 -15.86 1.72
CA LEU A 62 -1.45 -16.85 1.82
C LEU A 62 -1.72 -17.50 0.48
N TYR A 63 -1.80 -16.71 -0.59
CA TYR A 63 -2.01 -17.20 -1.94
C TYR A 63 -0.84 -18.09 -2.40
N ILE A 64 0.41 -17.63 -2.24
CA ILE A 64 1.61 -18.42 -2.60
C ILE A 64 1.62 -19.75 -1.85
N LYS A 65 1.28 -19.77 -0.57
CA LYS A 65 1.19 -20.99 0.23
C LYS A 65 0.14 -21.96 -0.32
N GLN A 66 -1.02 -21.46 -0.73
CA GLN A 66 -2.07 -22.28 -1.33
C GLN A 66 -1.68 -22.80 -2.71
N TYR A 67 -1.11 -21.93 -3.56
CA TYR A 67 -0.58 -22.28 -4.87
C TYR A 67 0.47 -23.39 -4.76
N GLY A 68 1.43 -23.23 -3.83
CA GLY A 68 2.46 -24.23 -3.53
C GLY A 68 1.87 -25.61 -3.20
N LYS A 69 0.93 -25.66 -2.26
CA LYS A 69 0.22 -26.90 -1.90
C LYS A 69 -0.52 -27.53 -3.08
N ASN A 70 -1.24 -26.72 -3.85
CA ASN A 70 -2.07 -27.21 -4.96
C ASN A 70 -1.24 -27.75 -6.12
N LYS A 71 -0.05 -27.19 -6.35
CA LYS A 71 0.88 -27.59 -7.42
C LYS A 71 1.94 -28.60 -6.96
N GLY A 72 1.95 -28.96 -5.68
CA GLY A 72 2.89 -29.94 -5.12
C GLY A 72 4.31 -29.41 -4.94
N TYR A 73 4.47 -28.10 -4.71
CA TYR A 73 5.77 -27.51 -4.37
C TYR A 73 6.03 -27.70 -2.87
N ASP A 74 7.19 -28.29 -2.55
CA ASP A 74 7.70 -28.36 -1.17
C ASP A 74 8.24 -26.99 -0.71
N PHE A 75 8.78 -26.20 -1.65
CA PHE A 75 9.37 -24.89 -1.40
C PHE A 75 9.05 -23.92 -2.54
N ILE A 76 8.79 -22.66 -2.19
CA ILE A 76 8.76 -21.52 -3.10
C ILE A 76 9.77 -20.51 -2.56
N LEU A 77 10.71 -20.09 -3.41
CA LEU A 77 11.77 -19.18 -3.04
C LEU A 77 11.49 -17.80 -3.65
N GLY A 78 11.50 -16.76 -2.82
CA GLY A 78 11.40 -15.39 -3.31
C GLY A 78 12.69 -14.96 -4.01
N ALA A 79 12.58 -14.52 -5.26
CA ALA A 79 13.66 -13.86 -5.97
C ALA A 79 13.64 -12.36 -5.65
N THR A 80 14.53 -11.92 -4.75
CA THR A 80 14.77 -10.48 -4.52
C THR A 80 16.03 -10.04 -5.27
N GLU A 81 16.20 -8.74 -5.53
CA GLU A 81 17.45 -8.22 -6.12
C GLU A 81 18.72 -8.59 -5.32
N ASN A 82 18.58 -8.78 -4.00
CA ASN A 82 19.64 -9.28 -3.11
C ASN A 82 19.58 -10.81 -2.88
N GLY A 83 18.95 -11.55 -3.78
CA GLY A 83 18.64 -12.96 -3.61
C GLY A 83 19.86 -13.89 -3.69
N ASN A 84 19.80 -15.00 -2.94
CA ASN A 84 20.86 -16.02 -2.88
C ASN A 84 20.78 -17.09 -3.98
N ILE A 85 19.90 -16.93 -4.97
CA ILE A 85 19.70 -17.92 -6.04
C ILE A 85 20.73 -17.67 -7.14
N VAL A 86 21.77 -18.50 -7.19
CA VAL A 86 22.85 -18.41 -8.19
C VAL A 86 22.39 -18.90 -9.58
N TYR A 87 21.44 -19.85 -9.62
CA TYR A 87 20.86 -20.39 -10.85
C TYR A 87 19.48 -21.00 -10.58
N ALA A 88 18.52 -20.72 -11.45
CA ALA A 88 17.24 -21.42 -11.54
C ALA A 88 17.08 -21.95 -12.96
N ALA A 89 16.59 -23.19 -13.09
CA ALA A 89 16.31 -23.76 -14.40
C ALA A 89 15.18 -22.97 -15.10
N GLU A 90 15.19 -22.99 -16.43
CA GLU A 90 14.13 -22.39 -17.23
C GLU A 90 12.77 -23.00 -16.89
N GLY A 91 11.72 -22.17 -16.82
CA GLY A 91 10.37 -22.59 -16.44
C GLY A 91 10.17 -22.86 -14.94
N LYS A 92 11.12 -22.46 -14.07
CA LYS A 92 10.94 -22.50 -12.60
C LYS A 92 10.43 -21.20 -11.99
N ASP A 93 10.35 -20.14 -12.79
CA ASP A 93 9.73 -18.89 -12.38
C ASP A 93 8.20 -19.04 -12.46
N ILE A 94 7.54 -18.89 -11.31
CA ILE A 94 6.09 -18.98 -11.17
C ILE A 94 5.44 -17.59 -11.03
N THR A 95 6.21 -16.51 -11.17
CA THR A 95 5.78 -15.14 -10.88
C THR A 95 4.54 -14.76 -11.66
N GLU A 96 4.52 -15.01 -12.98
CA GLU A 96 3.38 -14.73 -13.86
C GLU A 96 2.12 -15.51 -13.47
N ASP A 97 2.25 -16.82 -13.18
CA ASP A 97 1.14 -17.66 -12.74
C ASP A 97 0.53 -17.16 -11.44
N VAL A 98 1.38 -16.76 -10.49
CA VAL A 98 0.97 -16.23 -9.19
C VAL A 98 0.30 -14.86 -9.34
N LEU A 99 0.88 -13.97 -10.15
CA LEU A 99 0.32 -12.66 -10.48
C LEU A 99 -1.07 -12.76 -11.08
N ASN A 100 -1.22 -13.60 -12.11
CA ASN A 100 -2.51 -13.80 -12.77
C ASN A 100 -3.56 -14.33 -11.80
N GLY A 101 -3.20 -15.30 -10.95
CA GLY A 101 -4.13 -15.84 -9.98
C GLY A 101 -4.52 -14.87 -8.86
N LEU A 102 -3.57 -14.06 -8.37
CA LEU A 102 -3.83 -12.99 -7.41
C LEU A 102 -4.77 -11.93 -7.99
N ASN A 103 -4.49 -11.44 -9.21
CA ASN A 103 -5.32 -10.44 -9.88
C ASN A 103 -6.74 -10.98 -10.13
N ASN A 104 -6.86 -12.22 -10.60
CA ASN A 104 -8.17 -12.86 -10.79
C ASN A 104 -8.96 -12.99 -9.48
N LYS A 105 -8.29 -13.38 -8.38
CA LYS A 105 -8.91 -13.45 -7.06
C LYS A 105 -9.41 -12.07 -6.62
N TYR A 106 -8.56 -11.05 -6.77
CA TYR A 106 -8.89 -9.67 -6.44
C TYR A 106 -10.09 -9.17 -7.25
N ASP A 107 -10.13 -9.41 -8.57
CA ASP A 107 -11.22 -8.98 -9.44
C ASP A 107 -12.54 -9.69 -9.11
N GLN A 108 -12.49 -10.96 -8.68
CA GLN A 108 -13.67 -11.69 -8.20
C GLN A 108 -14.23 -11.12 -6.88
N GLU A 109 -13.35 -10.69 -5.97
CA GLU A 109 -13.74 -10.06 -4.70
C GLU A 109 -14.18 -8.61 -4.89
N HIS A 110 -13.79 -7.98 -6.01
CA HIS A 110 -14.08 -6.60 -6.36
C HIS A 110 -14.66 -6.46 -7.79
N PRO A 111 -15.83 -7.05 -8.07
CA PRO A 111 -16.37 -7.18 -9.44
C PRO A 111 -16.81 -5.86 -10.08
N ASN A 112 -16.89 -4.79 -9.30
CA ASN A 112 -17.32 -3.45 -9.75
C ASN A 112 -16.18 -2.42 -9.67
N ARG A 113 -14.94 -2.87 -9.89
CA ARG A 113 -13.81 -1.94 -10.02
C ARG A 113 -14.04 -1.05 -11.25
N PRO A 114 -13.84 0.27 -11.17
CA PRO A 114 -13.71 1.09 -12.37
C PRO A 114 -12.48 0.69 -13.19
#